data_AF-A0A964VQD9-F1
#
_entry.id   AF-A0A964VQD9-F1
#
_cell.length_a   1.000
_cell.length_b   1.000
_cell.length_c   1.000
_cell.angle_alpha   90.00
_cell.angle_beta   90.00
_cell.angle_gamma   90.00
#
_symmetry.space_group_name_H-M   'P 1'
#
loop_
_entity.id
_entity.type
_entity.pdbx_description
1 polymer ?
#
loop_
_entity_poly.entity_id
_entity_poly.type
_entity_poly.pdbx_seq_one_letter_code
_entity_poly.pdbx_strand_id
1 'polypeptide(L)'
;MHGTDQSEAVIGILTVMTVAAFALWRILDWIKRSPTHPDPWDSETGQAVQEDDAVPVCHRCLTPVPPGHWFCETCGCAVGPYNNYMPYLQIFSEGEVLRNGTQAKLRFNALIVAGYVLCSLNFLILAPVYWFFLFRNLRRSKLENSGATSPPVGN
;
A
#
# COMPACT_ATOMS: atom_id res chain seq x y z
N MET A 1 -11.03 -3.23 53.55
CA MET A 1 -11.81 -3.10 52.30
C MET A 1 -10.88 -3.00 51.09
N HIS A 2 -10.04 -4.03 50.84
CA HIS A 2 -9.08 -4.04 49.70
C HIS A 2 -9.29 -5.22 48.73
N GLY A 3 -10.15 -6.19 49.06
CA GLY A 3 -10.32 -7.41 48.26
C GLY A 3 -11.25 -7.28 47.04
N THR A 4 -12.19 -6.32 47.06
CA THR A 4 -13.17 -6.13 45.97
C THR A 4 -12.58 -5.41 44.76
N ASP A 5 -11.58 -4.55 44.95
CA ASP A 5 -10.94 -3.80 43.85
C ASP A 5 -10.07 -4.71 42.97
N GLN A 6 -9.39 -5.69 43.59
CA GLN A 6 -8.55 -6.65 42.89
C GLN A 6 -9.36 -7.64 42.04
N SER A 7 -10.53 -8.10 42.53
CA SER A 7 -11.39 -9.01 41.76
C SER A 7 -12.00 -8.35 40.52
N GLU A 8 -12.44 -7.10 40.62
CA GLU A 8 -12.99 -6.34 39.49
C GLU A 8 -11.93 -6.09 38.42
N ALA A 9 -10.70 -5.74 38.82
CA ALA A 9 -9.58 -5.58 37.90
C ALA A 9 -9.24 -6.89 37.16
N VAL A 10 -9.23 -8.03 37.87
CA VAL A 10 -8.98 -9.35 37.26
C VAL A 10 -10.08 -9.71 36.25
N ILE A 11 -11.36 -9.49 36.60
CA ILE A 11 -12.49 -9.73 35.70
C ILE A 11 -12.41 -8.84 34.45
N GLY A 12 -12.06 -7.56 34.63
CA GLY A 12 -11.88 -6.63 33.53
C GLY A 12 -10.79 -7.08 32.55
N ILE A 13 -9.62 -7.48 33.07
CA ILE A 13 -8.51 -7.99 32.26
C ILE A 13 -8.92 -9.25 31.50
N LEU A 14 -9.57 -10.21 32.15
CA LEU A 14 -10.02 -11.45 31.52
C LEU A 14 -11.04 -11.19 30.41
N THR A 15 -11.92 -10.21 30.61
CA THR A 15 -12.92 -9.82 29.61
C THR A 15 -12.24 -9.21 28.39
N VAL A 16 -11.31 -8.27 28.59
CA VAL A 16 -10.53 -7.67 27.49
C VAL A 16 -9.74 -8.72 26.72
N MET A 17 -9.05 -9.63 27.43
CA MET A 17 -8.28 -10.71 26.81
C MET A 17 -9.16 -11.65 25.99
N THR A 18 -10.33 -11.99 26.49
CA THR A 18 -11.28 -12.87 25.78
C THR A 18 -11.80 -12.21 24.51
N VAL A 19 -12.17 -10.93 24.59
CA VAL A 19 -12.63 -10.15 23.42
C VAL A 19 -11.51 -10.01 22.39
N ALA A 20 -10.30 -9.69 22.83
CA ALA A 20 -9.14 -9.56 21.95
C ALA A 20 -8.79 -10.88 21.26
N ALA A 21 -8.79 -12.00 22.00
CA ALA A 21 -8.57 -13.33 21.44
C ALA A 21 -9.64 -13.72 20.41
N PHE A 22 -10.91 -13.44 20.70
CA PHE A 22 -12.01 -13.69 19.76
C PHE A 22 -11.89 -12.84 18.49
N ALA A 23 -11.56 -11.55 18.62
CA ALA A 23 -11.35 -10.66 17.49
C ALA A 23 -10.17 -11.13 16.62
N LEU A 24 -9.04 -11.50 17.24
CA LEU A 24 -7.89 -12.04 16.54
C LEU A 24 -8.24 -13.34 15.81
N TRP A 25 -8.94 -14.26 16.47
CA TRP A 25 -9.41 -15.50 15.85
C TRP A 25 -10.31 -15.24 14.65
N ARG A 26 -11.25 -14.30 14.75
CA ARG A 26 -12.11 -13.89 13.63
C ARG A 26 -11.31 -13.31 12.46
N ILE A 27 -10.29 -12.51 12.73
CA ILE A 27 -9.40 -11.97 11.69
C ILE A 27 -8.63 -13.10 11.01
N LEU A 28 -8.07 -14.03 11.78
CA LEU A 28 -7.33 -15.16 11.24
C LEU A 28 -8.22 -16.10 10.41
N ASP A 29 -9.43 -16.37 10.87
CA ASP A 29 -10.41 -17.17 10.13
C ASP A 29 -10.86 -16.46 8.84
N TRP A 30 -11.08 -15.15 8.89
CA TRP A 30 -11.36 -14.35 7.70
C TRP A 30 -10.20 -14.39 6.68
N ILE A 31 -8.96 -14.25 7.14
CA ILE A 31 -7.76 -14.36 6.27
C ILE A 31 -7.68 -15.75 5.65
N LYS A 32 -7.86 -16.81 6.45
CA LYS A 32 -7.80 -18.20 5.95
C LYS A 32 -8.90 -18.54 4.95
N ARG A 33 -10.08 -17.92 5.08
CA ARG A 33 -11.21 -18.11 4.16
C ARG A 33 -11.17 -17.17 2.97
N SER A 34 -10.24 -16.21 2.93
CA SER A 34 -10.11 -15.31 1.80
C SER A 34 -9.86 -16.14 0.54
N PRO A 35 -10.63 -15.94 -0.54
CA PRO A 35 -10.48 -16.72 -1.76
C PRO A 35 -9.06 -16.56 -2.30
N THR A 36 -8.31 -17.66 -2.31
CA THR A 36 -7.01 -17.73 -2.98
C THR A 36 -7.28 -17.96 -4.46
N HIS A 37 -7.04 -16.94 -5.28
CA HIS A 37 -7.00 -17.15 -6.71
C HIS A 37 -5.79 -18.05 -7.04
N PRO A 38 -5.95 -19.06 -7.93
CA PRO A 38 -4.81 -19.82 -8.41
C PRO A 38 -3.80 -18.85 -9.04
N ASP A 39 -2.52 -19.12 -8.86
CA ASP A 39 -1.45 -18.36 -9.50
C ASP A 39 -1.73 -18.33 -11.02
N PRO A 40 -1.86 -17.14 -11.64
CA PRO A 40 -2.08 -17.05 -13.07
C PRO A 40 -0.88 -17.54 -13.90
N TRP A 41 0.30 -17.70 -13.29
CA TRP A 41 1.51 -18.16 -13.96
C TRP A 41 1.69 -19.66 -13.82
N ASP A 42 2.16 -20.30 -14.88
CA ASP A 42 2.60 -21.68 -14.85
C ASP A 42 3.94 -21.83 -14.10
N SER A 43 4.23 -23.04 -13.63
CA SER A 43 5.42 -23.30 -12.81
C SER A 43 6.74 -23.02 -13.54
N GLU A 44 6.78 -23.19 -14.87
CA GLU A 44 7.96 -22.94 -15.68
C GLU A 44 8.25 -21.44 -15.74
N THR A 45 7.25 -20.61 -16.03
CA THR A 45 7.38 -19.15 -15.98
C THR A 45 7.80 -18.66 -14.58
N GLY A 46 7.20 -19.21 -13.52
CA GLY A 46 7.56 -18.85 -12.14
C GLY A 46 8.99 -19.22 -11.76
N GLN A 47 9.54 -20.29 -12.36
CA GLN A 47 10.92 -20.70 -12.18
C GLN A 47 11.87 -19.80 -12.98
N ALA A 48 11.55 -19.52 -14.25
CA ALA A 48 12.37 -18.67 -15.12
C ALA A 48 12.59 -17.25 -14.55
N VAL A 49 11.62 -16.70 -13.81
CA VAL A 49 11.76 -15.38 -13.15
C VAL A 49 12.76 -15.40 -11.98
N GLN A 50 13.06 -16.57 -11.42
CA GLN A 50 14.00 -16.72 -10.31
C GLN A 50 15.41 -17.09 -10.77
N GLU A 51 15.62 -17.34 -12.06
CA GLU A 51 16.94 -17.65 -12.61
C GLU A 51 17.85 -16.42 -12.62
N ASP A 52 19.16 -16.62 -12.48
CA ASP A 52 20.15 -15.53 -12.38
C ASP A 52 20.28 -14.72 -13.68
N ASP A 53 19.85 -15.28 -14.81
CA ASP A 53 19.81 -14.62 -16.12
C ASP A 53 18.48 -13.89 -16.39
N ALA A 54 17.52 -13.95 -15.46
CA ALA A 54 16.28 -13.20 -15.55
C ALA A 54 16.56 -11.70 -15.60
N VAL A 55 16.05 -11.04 -16.64
CA VAL A 55 16.25 -9.60 -16.84
C VAL A 55 15.36 -8.83 -15.88
N PRO A 56 15.92 -8.07 -14.92
CA PRO A 56 15.10 -7.24 -14.05
C PRO A 56 14.46 -6.10 -14.85
N VAL A 57 13.18 -5.88 -14.65
CA VAL A 57 12.40 -4.84 -15.33
C VAL A 57 11.84 -3.84 -14.33
N CYS A 58 11.64 -2.60 -14.79
CA CYS A 58 10.95 -1.60 -13.98
C CYS A 58 9.48 -1.97 -13.80
N HIS A 59 9.00 -2.08 -12.57
CA HIS A 59 7.60 -2.40 -12.27
C HIS A 59 6.58 -1.34 -12.76
N ARG A 60 7.06 -0.16 -13.16
CA ARG A 60 6.22 0.95 -13.63
C ARG A 60 6.11 1.02 -15.15
N CYS A 61 7.23 0.93 -15.88
CA CYS A 61 7.26 1.09 -17.34
C CYS A 61 7.72 -0.17 -18.09
N LEU A 62 8.03 -1.25 -17.37
CA LEU A 62 8.47 -2.54 -17.90
C LEU A 62 9.76 -2.48 -18.76
N THR A 63 10.50 -1.38 -18.70
CA THR A 63 11.80 -1.27 -19.36
C THR A 63 12.84 -2.12 -18.60
N PRO A 64 13.72 -2.86 -19.30
CA PRO A 64 14.87 -3.52 -18.69
C PRO A 64 15.71 -2.54 -17.86
N VAL A 65 16.13 -2.98 -16.67
CA VAL A 65 16.96 -2.20 -15.75
C VAL A 65 18.34 -2.84 -15.71
N PRO A 66 19.43 -2.09 -15.99
CA PRO A 66 20.77 -2.65 -15.85
C PRO A 66 21.07 -3.05 -14.39
N PRO A 67 21.88 -4.11 -14.17
CA PRO A 67 22.23 -4.53 -12.81
C PRO A 67 22.95 -3.40 -12.05
N GLY A 68 22.64 -3.25 -10.76
CA GLY A 68 23.23 -2.22 -9.89
C GLY A 68 22.59 -0.83 -9.97
N HIS A 69 21.56 -0.65 -10.81
CA HIS A 69 20.80 0.61 -10.87
C HIS A 69 19.65 0.61 -9.85
N TRP A 70 19.53 1.71 -9.10
CA TRP A 70 18.46 1.93 -8.12
C TRP A 70 17.29 2.76 -8.64
N PHE A 71 17.43 3.33 -9.84
CA PHE A 71 16.42 4.15 -10.51
C PHE A 71 16.31 3.74 -11.97
N CYS A 72 15.08 3.70 -12.48
CA CYS A 72 14.84 3.51 -13.90
C CYS A 72 15.20 4.81 -14.65
N GLU A 73 16.09 4.71 -15.62
CA GLU A 73 16.54 5.85 -16.44
C GLU A 73 15.40 6.42 -17.32
N THR A 74 14.44 5.58 -17.68
CA THR A 74 13.32 5.97 -18.55
C THR A 74 12.24 6.76 -17.80
N CYS A 75 11.84 6.32 -16.62
CA CYS A 75 10.70 6.89 -15.90
C CYS A 75 11.02 7.49 -14.52
N GLY A 76 12.26 7.32 -14.04
CA GLY A 76 12.72 7.81 -12.73
C GLY A 76 12.13 7.07 -11.53
N CYS A 77 11.44 5.94 -11.74
CA CYS A 77 10.90 5.11 -10.67
C CYS A 77 12.02 4.42 -9.90
N ALA A 78 11.88 4.31 -8.57
CA ALA A 78 12.82 3.56 -7.75
C ALA A 78 12.69 2.06 -8.05
N VAL A 79 13.79 1.41 -8.38
CA VAL A 79 13.85 0.00 -8.79
C VAL A 79 14.94 -0.73 -8.00
N GLY A 80 14.97 -2.07 -8.11
CA GLY A 80 15.97 -2.91 -7.47
C GLY A 80 15.45 -3.62 -6.21
N PRO A 81 16.18 -4.65 -5.76
CA PRO A 81 15.79 -5.48 -4.64
C PRO A 81 15.85 -4.67 -3.34
N TYR A 82 14.82 -4.79 -2.50
CA TYR A 82 14.77 -4.19 -1.16
C TYR A 82 15.01 -2.66 -1.11
N ASN A 83 14.65 -1.92 -2.16
CA ASN A 83 14.77 -0.45 -2.18
C ASN A 83 14.07 0.24 -0.98
N ASN A 84 13.02 -0.39 -0.44
CA ASN A 84 12.28 0.09 0.73
C ASN A 84 12.94 -0.20 2.09
N TYR A 85 13.97 -1.05 2.14
CA TYR A 85 14.66 -1.41 3.39
C TYR A 85 16.02 -0.72 3.54
N MET A 86 16.60 -0.18 2.46
CA MET A 86 17.82 0.59 2.54
C MET A 86 17.51 2.05 2.92
N PRO A 87 18.04 2.58 4.03
CA PRO A 87 17.64 3.90 4.55
C PRO A 87 17.71 5.04 3.53
N TYR A 88 18.75 5.05 2.68
CA TYR A 88 18.94 6.10 1.67
C TYR A 88 18.00 5.95 0.48
N LEU A 89 17.65 4.73 0.08
CA LEU A 89 16.78 4.46 -1.06
C LEU A 89 15.30 4.59 -0.68
N GLN A 90 14.96 4.27 0.56
CA GLN A 90 13.60 4.35 1.09
C GLN A 90 13.00 5.74 0.93
N ILE A 91 13.79 6.81 1.12
CA ILE A 91 13.33 8.21 0.95
C ILE A 91 12.78 8.44 -0.45
N PHE A 92 13.38 7.83 -1.48
CA PHE A 92 12.91 7.98 -2.85
C PHE A 92 11.62 7.19 -3.11
N SER A 93 11.50 5.98 -2.55
CA SER A 93 10.25 5.22 -2.59
C SER A 93 9.11 5.96 -1.90
N GLU A 94 9.36 6.53 -0.72
CA GLU A 94 8.37 7.36 0.00
C GLU A 94 7.99 8.61 -0.80
N GLY A 95 8.99 9.28 -1.38
CA GLY A 95 8.78 10.42 -2.27
C GLY A 95 7.94 10.05 -3.49
N GLU A 96 8.16 8.88 -4.09
CA GLU A 96 7.36 8.36 -5.20
C GLU A 96 5.91 8.11 -4.79
N VAL A 97 5.68 7.50 -3.62
CA VAL A 97 4.34 7.30 -3.06
C VAL A 97 3.62 8.64 -2.90
N LEU A 98 4.23 9.61 -2.21
CA LEU A 98 3.63 10.93 -2.00
C LEU A 98 3.38 11.67 -3.34
N ARG A 99 4.32 11.60 -4.29
CA ARG A 99 4.14 12.19 -5.63
C ARG A 99 2.96 11.56 -6.36
N ASN A 100 2.83 10.23 -6.31
CA ASN A 100 1.70 9.53 -6.92
C ASN A 100 0.37 9.96 -6.27
N GLY A 101 0.36 10.23 -4.96
CA GLY A 101 -0.80 10.80 -4.25
C GLY A 101 -1.31 12.12 -4.84
N THR A 102 -0.41 12.97 -5.32
CA THR A 102 -0.77 14.32 -5.82
C THR A 102 -0.92 14.41 -7.35
N GLN A 103 -0.23 13.55 -8.10
CA GLN A 103 -0.16 13.64 -9.56
C GLN A 103 -0.90 12.51 -10.29
N ALA A 104 -0.92 11.30 -9.74
CA ALA A 104 -1.47 10.13 -10.42
C ALA A 104 -3.00 10.05 -10.33
N LYS A 105 -3.60 9.23 -11.20
CA LYS A 105 -5.03 8.89 -11.14
C LYS A 105 -5.28 7.94 -9.98
N LEU A 106 -5.91 8.43 -8.91
CA LEU A 106 -6.21 7.64 -7.73
C LEU A 106 -7.61 7.04 -7.81
N ARG A 107 -7.73 5.75 -7.48
CA ARG A 107 -9.01 5.14 -7.15
C ARG A 107 -9.42 5.61 -5.75
N PHE A 108 -10.62 6.18 -5.63
CA PHE A 108 -11.09 6.67 -4.35
C PHE A 108 -11.45 5.49 -3.44
N ASN A 109 -10.64 5.27 -2.41
CA ASN A 109 -10.90 4.32 -1.34
C ASN A 109 -10.49 5.00 -0.03
N ALA A 110 -11.36 4.96 0.99
CA ALA A 110 -11.10 5.56 2.30
C ALA A 110 -9.78 5.05 2.90
N LEU A 111 -9.45 3.78 2.69
CA LEU A 111 -8.20 3.17 3.17
C LEU A 111 -6.96 3.75 2.47
N ILE A 112 -7.05 4.02 1.16
CA ILE A 112 -5.97 4.66 0.41
C ILE A 112 -5.75 6.09 0.90
N VAL A 113 -6.83 6.86 1.10
CA VAL A 113 -6.73 8.23 1.60
C VAL A 113 -6.16 8.25 3.03
N ALA A 114 -6.63 7.37 3.91
CA ALA A 114 -6.09 7.24 5.26
C ALA A 114 -4.60 6.88 5.24
N GLY A 115 -4.17 5.97 4.36
CA GLY A 115 -2.76 5.63 4.18
C GLY A 115 -1.89 6.82 3.79
N TYR A 116 -2.33 7.64 2.83
CA TYR A 116 -1.61 8.86 2.44
C TYR A 116 -1.54 9.89 3.56
N VAL A 117 -2.63 10.09 4.32
CA VAL A 117 -2.65 11.01 5.45
C VAL A 117 -1.69 10.52 6.53
N LEU A 118 -1.74 9.25 6.91
CA LEU A 118 -0.82 8.65 7.89
C LEU A 118 0.64 8.77 7.44
N CYS A 119 0.97 8.42 6.19
CA CYS A 119 2.32 8.58 5.65
C CYS A 119 2.82 10.03 5.74
N SER A 120 1.96 11.01 5.44
CA SER A 120 2.33 12.43 5.48
C SER A 120 2.58 12.96 6.91
N LEU A 121 2.10 12.28 7.96
CA LEU A 121 2.37 12.67 9.34
C LEU A 121 3.85 12.52 9.71
N ASN A 122 4.63 11.73 8.97
CA ASN A 122 6.10 11.70 9.13
C ASN A 122 6.75 13.03 8.75
N PHE A 123 6.06 13.87 7.96
CA PHE A 123 6.55 15.16 7.46
C PHE A 123 5.63 16.31 7.90
N LEU A 124 5.41 16.47 9.21
CA LEU A 124 4.44 17.41 9.79
C LEU A 124 4.53 18.85 9.26
N ILE A 125 5.75 19.34 8.98
CA ILE A 125 5.98 20.70 8.47
C ILE A 125 5.38 20.89 7.07
N LEU A 126 5.50 19.87 6.19
CA LEU A 126 5.05 19.92 4.80
C LEU A 126 3.67 19.27 4.58
N ALA A 127 3.17 18.54 5.58
CA ALA A 127 1.86 17.89 5.57
C ALA A 127 0.71 18.79 5.12
N PRO A 128 0.53 20.05 5.61
CA PRO A 128 -0.61 20.87 5.19
C PRO A 128 -0.57 21.24 3.70
N VAL A 129 0.63 21.52 3.17
CA VAL A 129 0.83 21.79 1.74
C VAL A 129 0.52 20.54 0.93
N TYR A 130 1.03 19.39 1.36
CA TYR A 130 0.75 18.11 0.72
C TYR A 130 -0.74 17.77 0.68
N TRP A 131 -1.45 17.95 1.80
CA TRP A 131 -2.89 17.69 1.88
C TRP A 131 -3.69 18.55 0.91
N PHE A 132 -3.33 19.82 0.77
CA PHE A 132 -3.97 20.69 -0.21
C PHE A 132 -3.89 20.10 -1.62
N PHE A 133 -2.70 19.65 -2.06
CA PHE A 133 -2.52 19.02 -3.37
C PHE A 133 -3.19 17.65 -3.46
N LEU A 134 -3.14 16.83 -2.41
CA LEU A 134 -3.79 15.52 -2.35
C LEU A 134 -5.31 15.66 -2.51
N PHE A 135 -5.96 16.53 -1.72
CA PHE A 135 -7.41 16.73 -1.81
C PHE A 135 -7.82 17.35 -3.14
N ARG A 136 -7.02 18.26 -3.70
CA ARG A 136 -7.24 18.77 -5.06
C ARG A 136 -7.19 17.64 -6.09
N ASN A 137 -6.21 16.74 -6.00
CA ASN A 137 -6.11 15.58 -6.90
C ASN A 137 -7.30 14.61 -6.73
N LEU A 138 -7.68 14.31 -5.49
CA LEU A 138 -8.84 13.45 -5.19
C LEU A 138 -10.14 14.01 -5.76
N ARG A 139 -10.36 15.32 -5.67
CA ARG A 139 -11.52 15.98 -6.28
C ARG A 139 -11.50 15.84 -7.81
N ARG A 140 -10.34 16.02 -8.44
CA ARG A 140 -10.15 15.81 -9.88
C ARG A 140 -10.46 14.37 -10.29
N SER A 141 -9.87 13.38 -9.63
CA SER A 141 -10.11 11.96 -9.95
C SER A 141 -11.56 11.53 -9.69
N LYS A 142 -12.24 12.09 -8.69
CA LYS A 142 -13.66 11.84 -8.46
C LYS A 142 -14.50 12.31 -9.65
N LEU A 143 -14.23 13.52 -10.17
CA LEU A 143 -14.92 14.06 -11.33
C LEU A 143 -14.68 13.21 -12.59
N GLU A 144 -13.44 12.78 -12.83
CA GLU A 144 -13.10 11.90 -13.97
C GLU A 144 -13.81 10.54 -13.88
N ASN A 145 -13.81 9.91 -12.71
CA ASN A 145 -14.49 8.62 -12.52
C ASN A 145 -16.03 8.74 -12.62
N SER A 146 -16.61 9.85 -12.17
CA SER A 146 -18.05 10.13 -12.34
C SER A 146 -18.43 10.52 -13.78
N GLY A 147 -17.51 11.10 -14.54
CA GLY A 147 -17.72 11.44 -15.95
C GLY A 147 -17.54 10.26 -16.92
N ALA A 148 -16.75 9.25 -16.57
CA ALA A 148 -16.50 8.06 -17.38
C ALA A 148 -17.68 7.05 -17.41
N THR A 149 -18.85 7.39 -16.88
CA THR A 149 -20.07 6.55 -16.93
C THR A 149 -20.95 6.84 -18.17
N SER A 150 -20.41 7.45 -19.23
CA SER A 150 -21.08 7.43 -20.55
C SER A 150 -20.69 6.14 -21.31
N PRO A 151 -21.64 5.43 -21.94
CA PRO A 151 -21.40 4.14 -22.60
C PRO A 151 -20.40 4.27 -23.76
N PRO A 152 -19.78 3.16 -24.22
CA PRO A 152 -18.86 3.19 -25.34
C PRO A 152 -19.59 3.71 -26.59
N VAL A 153 -19.06 4.78 -27.19
CA VAL A 153 -19.40 5.14 -28.57
C VAL A 153 -18.80 4.04 -29.43
N GLY A 154 -19.66 3.14 -29.91
CA GLY A 154 -19.29 2.13 -30.88
C GLY A 154 -18.77 2.77 -32.16
N ASN A 155 -17.76 2.14 -32.72
CA ASN A 155 -17.45 2.12 -34.15
C ASN A 155 -17.12 0.67 -34.51
#